data_AF-F0XKP8-F1
#
_entry.id   AF-F0XKP8-F1
#
_cell.length_a   1.000
_cell.length_b   1.000
_cell.length_c   1.000
_cell.angle_alpha   90.00
_cell.angle_beta   90.00
_cell.angle_gamma   90.00
#
_symmetry.space_group_name_H-M   'P 1'
#
loop_
_entity.id
_entity.type
_entity.pdbx_description
1 polymer ?
#
loop_
_entity_poly.entity_id
_entity_poly.type
_entity_poly.pdbx_seq_one_letter_code
_entity_poly.pdbx_strand_id
1 'polypeptide(L)'
;MASGENERNGGKIDNRNSSIQDLREAYAMALTDDGESGRLFDSLRFVPYQKFRAANQIPRSSMHLTAEYTPKSHSKENSESAVDFVVFFSYRWMRPGMLSPDDDNHTQYGRMLLALESFFEMNPSISPQRLGVWVDYACIDQDNAQARQSGISTLPLILVQCDALISLTSNGYYDRAWCTLEVDMARSLIMSYGVHKWFVYDATEMAEIGKGPRKLYLQSGPIQKLASSLSDKKCSQPSDWPTLIFLERQTQLLGRG
;
A
#
# COMPACT_ATOMS: atom_id res chain seq x y z
N MET A 1 -9.55 7.13 56.83
CA MET A 1 -8.74 8.11 56.07
C MET A 1 -7.66 7.32 55.36
N ALA A 2 -7.91 6.98 54.10
CA ALA A 2 -6.96 6.30 53.23
C ALA A 2 -6.69 7.24 52.06
N SER A 3 -5.46 7.71 51.98
CA SER A 3 -4.90 8.55 50.92
C SER A 3 -3.55 7.92 50.62
N GLY A 4 -3.12 7.61 49.42
CA GLY A 4 -3.65 7.74 48.07
C GLY A 4 -2.48 7.31 47.19
N GLU A 5 -2.56 6.14 46.56
CA GLU A 5 -1.54 5.68 45.63
C GLU A 5 -1.78 6.33 44.27
N ASN A 6 -0.78 7.10 43.86
CA ASN A 6 -0.77 7.87 42.63
C ASN A 6 -0.18 6.96 41.54
N GLU A 7 -1.02 6.13 40.91
CA GLU A 7 -0.60 5.33 39.75
C GLU A 7 -0.38 6.25 38.54
N ARG A 8 0.89 6.48 38.23
CA ARG A 8 1.33 7.04 36.95
C ARG A 8 0.98 6.06 35.85
N ASN A 9 -0.09 6.36 35.13
CA ASN A 9 -0.47 5.65 33.91
C ASN A 9 0.49 6.07 32.79
N GLY A 10 1.64 5.39 32.71
CA GLY A 10 2.59 5.53 31.60
C GLY A 10 1.94 4.96 30.33
N GLY A 11 1.60 5.86 29.41
CA GLY A 11 1.11 5.49 28.09
C GLY A 11 2.08 4.52 27.42
N LYS A 12 1.60 3.32 27.13
CA LYS A 12 2.28 2.36 26.26
C LYS A 12 2.40 3.01 24.89
N ILE A 13 3.58 3.54 24.57
CA ILE A 13 3.94 3.89 23.20
C ILE A 13 3.92 2.56 22.42
N ASP A 14 3.11 2.53 21.37
CA ASP A 14 2.88 1.31 20.58
C ASP A 14 4.15 1.00 19.78
N ASN A 15 5.03 0.18 20.37
CA ASN A 15 6.40 -0.13 19.92
C ASN A 15 6.49 -0.79 18.51
N ARG A 16 5.35 -1.00 17.84
CA ARG A 16 5.22 -1.63 16.52
C ARG A 16 5.29 -0.63 15.37
N ASN A 17 4.83 0.61 15.59
CA ASN A 17 4.96 1.67 14.59
C ASN A 17 6.41 2.14 14.44
N SER A 18 7.26 1.90 15.46
CA SER A 18 8.68 2.25 15.35
C SER A 18 9.38 1.41 14.29
N SER A 19 9.05 0.11 14.14
CA SER A 19 9.82 -0.77 13.25
C SER A 19 9.64 -0.47 11.75
N ILE A 20 8.44 -0.09 11.30
CA ILE A 20 8.22 0.34 9.90
C ILE A 20 8.85 1.71 9.67
N GLN A 21 8.78 2.61 10.65
CA GLN A 21 9.42 3.91 10.54
C GLN A 21 10.94 3.78 10.44
N ASP A 22 11.56 2.96 11.30
CA ASP A 22 12.99 2.65 11.26
C ASP A 22 13.40 2.07 9.90
N LEU A 23 12.55 1.22 9.30
CA LEU A 23 12.76 0.70 7.95
C LEU A 23 12.75 1.79 6.88
N ARG A 24 11.78 2.72 6.94
CA ARG A 24 11.72 3.86 6.00
C ARG A 24 12.94 4.75 6.12
N GLU A 25 13.40 5.00 7.34
CA GLU A 25 14.62 5.78 7.60
C GLU A 25 15.85 5.09 7.04
N ALA A 26 16.05 3.81 7.35
CA ALA A 26 17.16 3.02 6.84
C ALA A 26 17.17 2.95 5.31
N TYR A 27 16.00 2.75 4.69
CA TYR A 27 15.87 2.71 3.24
C TYR A 27 16.20 4.07 2.61
N ALA A 28 15.65 5.15 3.14
CA ALA A 28 15.91 6.50 2.64
C ALA A 28 17.40 6.87 2.76
N MET A 29 18.06 6.49 3.86
CA MET A 29 19.50 6.68 4.04
C MET A 29 20.32 5.86 3.04
N ALA A 30 19.95 4.60 2.81
CA ALA A 30 20.64 3.74 1.85
C ALA A 30 20.59 4.30 0.41
N LEU A 31 19.47 4.91 0.02
CA LEU A 31 19.34 5.57 -1.29
C LEU A 31 20.22 6.82 -1.43
N THR A 32 20.50 7.53 -0.33
CA THR A 32 21.36 8.73 -0.37
C THR A 32 22.84 8.42 -0.29
N ASP A 33 23.22 7.36 0.43
CA ASP A 33 24.62 7.00 0.66
C ASP A 33 25.25 6.27 -0.53
N ASP A 34 24.45 5.54 -1.30
CA ASP A 34 24.90 4.81 -2.49
C ASP A 34 24.35 5.46 -3.77
N GLY A 35 25.20 6.27 -4.42
CA GLY A 35 24.84 7.00 -5.64
C GLY A 35 24.43 6.13 -6.83
N GLU A 36 24.73 4.82 -6.80
CA GLU A 36 24.24 3.85 -7.79
C GLU A 36 22.85 3.29 -7.40
N SER A 37 22.58 3.08 -6.11
CA SER A 37 21.26 2.63 -5.63
C SER A 37 20.14 3.62 -5.96
N GLY A 38 20.41 4.93 -5.88
CA GLY A 38 19.45 5.97 -6.28
C GLY A 38 19.09 6.00 -7.78
N ARG A 39 19.84 5.27 -8.63
CA ARG A 39 19.51 5.10 -10.05
C ARG A 39 18.69 3.84 -10.34
N LEU A 40 18.84 2.84 -9.48
CA LEU A 40 18.19 1.53 -9.64
C LEU A 40 16.85 1.48 -8.92
N PHE A 41 16.75 2.14 -7.77
CA PHE A 41 15.58 2.09 -6.90
C PHE A 41 14.97 3.47 -6.67
N ASP A 42 13.64 3.49 -6.53
CA ASP A 42 12.88 4.72 -6.32
C ASP A 42 12.62 4.99 -4.82
N SER A 43 12.56 6.27 -4.46
CA SER A 43 12.16 6.71 -3.12
C SER A 43 10.71 6.31 -2.78
N LEU A 44 10.40 6.22 -1.48
CA LEU A 44 9.01 6.07 -1.04
C LEU A 44 8.25 7.38 -1.28
N ARG A 45 7.39 7.38 -2.31
CA ARG A 45 6.41 8.45 -2.56
C ARG A 45 5.01 7.98 -2.25
N PHE A 46 4.16 8.88 -1.79
CA PHE A 46 2.74 8.62 -1.53
C PHE A 46 1.91 9.87 -1.77
N VAL A 47 0.62 9.73 -2.01
CA VAL A 47 -0.32 10.86 -2.06
C VAL A 47 -0.94 11.03 -0.67
N PRO A 48 -0.75 12.17 0.03
CA PRO A 48 -1.45 12.44 1.28
C PRO A 48 -2.97 12.28 1.09
N TYR A 49 -3.65 11.60 2.03
CA TYR A 49 -5.07 11.25 1.88
C TYR A 49 -5.95 12.45 1.52
N GLN A 50 -5.70 13.62 2.12
CA GLN A 50 -6.46 14.84 1.81
C GLN A 50 -6.33 15.27 0.35
N LYS A 51 -5.11 15.17 -0.22
CA LYS A 51 -4.87 15.44 -1.64
C LYS A 51 -5.48 14.36 -2.52
N PHE A 52 -5.38 13.10 -2.11
CA PHE A 52 -5.97 11.99 -2.83
C PHE A 52 -7.49 12.17 -2.95
N ARG A 53 -8.18 12.44 -1.84
CA ARG A 53 -9.63 12.68 -1.79
C ARG A 53 -10.07 13.88 -2.63
N ALA A 54 -9.26 14.94 -2.67
CA ALA A 54 -9.56 16.15 -3.44
C ALA A 54 -9.32 16.01 -4.95
N ALA A 55 -8.62 14.97 -5.40
CA ALA A 55 -8.21 14.81 -6.80
C ALA A 55 -9.38 14.46 -7.74
N ASN A 56 -10.49 13.90 -7.21
CA ASN A 56 -11.67 13.45 -7.96
C ASN A 56 -11.41 12.35 -9.02
N GLN A 57 -10.18 11.83 -9.11
CA GLN A 57 -9.77 10.72 -9.97
C GLN A 57 -8.48 10.11 -9.40
N ILE A 58 -8.07 8.92 -9.86
CA ILE A 58 -6.76 8.36 -9.51
C ILE A 58 -5.67 9.31 -10.03
N PRO A 59 -4.83 9.92 -9.16
CA PRO A 59 -3.81 10.84 -9.61
C PRO A 59 -2.79 10.14 -10.52
N ARG A 60 -2.41 10.81 -11.61
CA ARG A 60 -1.22 10.44 -12.37
C ARG A 60 0.02 11.05 -11.72
N SER A 61 1.18 10.43 -11.87
CA SER A 61 2.45 10.98 -11.37
C SER A 61 2.77 12.40 -11.88
N SER A 62 2.42 12.75 -13.11
CA SER A 62 2.57 14.11 -13.65
C SER A 62 1.64 15.17 -13.05
N MET A 63 0.69 14.78 -12.19
CA MET A 63 -0.09 15.75 -11.41
C MET A 63 0.68 16.28 -10.18
N HIS A 64 1.83 15.70 -9.86
CA HIS A 64 2.72 16.13 -8.78
C HIS A 64 2.01 16.27 -7.41
N LEU A 65 1.03 15.39 -7.14
CA LEU A 65 0.30 15.37 -5.87
C LEU A 65 1.01 14.55 -4.79
N THR A 66 2.03 13.78 -5.17
CA THR A 66 2.82 12.95 -4.26
C THR A 66 3.70 13.78 -3.34
N ALA A 67 3.90 13.31 -2.12
CA ALA A 67 4.99 13.69 -1.24
C ALA A 67 6.02 12.54 -1.23
N GLU A 68 7.28 12.89 -1.04
CA GLU A 68 8.36 11.93 -0.85
C GLU A 68 8.67 11.82 0.64
N TYR A 69 8.87 10.59 1.12
CA TYR A 69 9.31 10.35 2.48
C TYR A 69 10.75 10.86 2.65
N THR A 70 10.96 11.71 3.65
CA THR A 70 12.33 12.09 4.08
C THR A 70 12.47 11.93 5.59
N PRO A 71 13.61 11.43 6.11
CA PRO A 71 13.81 11.31 7.55
C PRO A 71 13.63 12.66 8.29
N LYS A 72 14.00 13.76 7.64
CA LYS A 72 13.90 15.13 8.19
C LYS A 72 12.47 15.67 8.27
N SER A 73 11.54 15.19 7.44
CA SER A 73 10.13 15.62 7.51
C SER A 73 9.37 14.97 8.66
N HIS A 74 9.89 13.85 9.19
CA HIS A 74 9.28 13.10 10.30
C HIS A 74 9.76 13.51 11.70
N SER A 75 10.94 14.11 11.82
CA SER A 75 11.53 14.50 13.12
C SER A 75 10.88 15.70 13.80
N LYS A 76 9.92 16.37 13.15
CA LYS A 76 9.09 17.38 13.79
C LYS A 76 7.79 16.72 14.25
N GLU A 77 7.71 16.36 15.53
CA GLU A 77 6.53 15.81 16.21
C GLU A 77 5.21 16.59 15.96
N ASN A 78 5.29 17.83 15.45
CA ASN A 78 4.16 18.72 15.16
C ASN A 78 4.03 19.17 13.69
N SER A 79 4.60 18.44 12.73
CA SER A 79 4.30 18.69 11.32
C SER A 79 2.89 18.17 11.01
N GLU A 80 1.91 19.06 10.79
CA GLU A 80 0.56 18.72 10.29
C GLU A 80 0.60 17.91 8.97
N SER A 81 1.74 17.91 8.30
CA SER A 81 2.03 17.20 7.05
C SER A 81 2.78 15.87 7.21
N ALA A 82 3.05 15.39 8.43
CA ALA A 82 3.76 14.14 8.65
C ALA A 82 2.81 12.94 8.42
N VAL A 83 3.18 12.05 7.47
CA VAL A 83 2.44 10.83 7.17
C VAL A 83 3.03 9.64 7.91
N ASP A 84 2.36 9.18 8.96
CA ASP A 84 2.85 8.05 9.75
C ASP A 84 2.41 6.71 9.18
N PHE A 85 1.27 6.71 8.48
CA PHE A 85 0.63 5.50 8.02
C PHE A 85 0.46 5.52 6.51
N VAL A 86 0.97 4.51 5.81
CA VAL A 86 0.90 4.39 4.36
C VAL A 86 0.09 3.15 3.98
N VAL A 87 -0.96 3.37 3.19
CA VAL A 87 -1.78 2.31 2.60
C VAL A 87 -1.34 2.07 1.17
N PHE A 88 -0.92 0.84 0.87
CA PHE A 88 -0.68 0.35 -0.48
C PHE A 88 -1.97 -0.17 -1.10
N PHE A 89 -2.38 0.37 -2.24
CA PHE A 89 -3.47 -0.19 -3.01
C PHE A 89 -2.97 -1.19 -4.04
N SER A 90 -3.42 -2.45 -3.90
CA SER A 90 -3.27 -3.46 -4.94
C SER A 90 -4.58 -3.61 -5.71
N TYR A 91 -4.52 -3.45 -7.02
CA TYR A 91 -5.71 -3.41 -7.86
C TYR A 91 -5.40 -3.74 -9.33
N ARG A 92 -6.47 -4.05 -10.07
CA ARG A 92 -6.40 -4.27 -11.52
C ARG A 92 -6.70 -2.97 -12.26
N TRP A 93 -5.90 -2.64 -13.26
CA TRP A 93 -6.26 -1.64 -14.26
C TRP A 93 -7.53 -2.09 -15.01
N MET A 94 -8.61 -1.31 -14.92
CA MET A 94 -9.93 -1.73 -15.42
C MET A 94 -9.94 -1.88 -16.94
N ARG A 95 -9.14 -1.06 -17.64
CA ARG A 95 -8.97 -1.09 -19.10
C ARG A 95 -7.50 -1.30 -19.47
N PRO A 96 -6.97 -2.54 -19.43
CA PRO A 96 -5.58 -2.80 -19.78
C PRO A 96 -5.23 -2.27 -21.19
N GLY A 97 -4.11 -1.56 -21.32
CA GLY A 97 -3.69 -0.95 -22.59
C GLY A 97 -4.19 0.49 -22.82
N MET A 98 -5.03 1.01 -21.93
CA MET A 98 -5.37 2.44 -21.89
C MET A 98 -4.35 3.25 -21.09
N LEU A 99 -4.36 4.57 -21.29
CA LEU A 99 -3.49 5.53 -20.58
C LEU A 99 -3.87 5.73 -19.10
N SER A 100 -4.99 5.16 -18.65
CA SER A 100 -5.50 5.31 -17.28
C SER A 100 -5.87 3.94 -16.69
N PRO A 101 -5.60 3.72 -15.40
CA PRO A 101 -6.06 2.55 -14.66
C PRO A 101 -7.59 2.50 -14.47
N ASP A 102 -8.26 3.64 -14.63
CA ASP A 102 -9.67 3.83 -14.30
C ASP A 102 -10.56 3.87 -15.56
N ASP A 103 -11.88 3.86 -15.37
CA ASP A 103 -12.87 4.12 -16.41
C ASP A 103 -13.31 5.60 -16.41
N ASP A 104 -14.12 5.98 -17.40
CA ASP A 104 -14.59 7.37 -17.57
C ASP A 104 -15.54 7.82 -16.44
N ASN A 105 -16.03 6.87 -15.62
CA ASN A 105 -16.87 7.15 -14.46
C ASN A 105 -16.08 7.20 -13.16
N HIS A 106 -14.75 7.05 -13.22
CA HIS A 106 -13.87 6.98 -12.04
C HIS A 106 -14.28 5.88 -11.04
N THR A 107 -14.77 4.75 -11.54
CA THR A 107 -15.27 3.66 -10.69
C THR A 107 -14.17 3.11 -9.77
N GLN A 108 -12.94 2.98 -10.26
CA GLN A 108 -11.83 2.45 -9.46
C GLN A 108 -11.40 3.43 -8.37
N TYR A 109 -11.32 4.72 -8.69
CA TYR A 109 -11.10 5.78 -7.70
C TYR A 109 -12.18 5.79 -6.62
N GLY A 110 -13.45 5.69 -7.01
CA GLY A 110 -14.58 5.61 -6.08
C GLY A 110 -14.45 4.41 -5.12
N ARG A 111 -14.05 3.24 -5.64
CA ARG A 111 -13.78 2.05 -4.82
C ARG A 111 -12.63 2.26 -3.84
N MET A 112 -11.55 2.93 -4.27
CA MET A 112 -10.42 3.28 -3.37
C MET A 112 -10.88 4.16 -2.22
N LEU A 113 -11.70 5.18 -2.48
CA LEU A 113 -12.25 6.06 -1.44
C LEU A 113 -13.14 5.30 -0.46
N LEU A 114 -14.09 4.51 -0.96
CA LEU A 114 -14.98 3.70 -0.10
C LEU A 114 -14.19 2.69 0.74
N ALA A 115 -13.13 2.10 0.19
CA ALA A 115 -12.24 1.22 0.94
C ALA A 115 -11.50 1.96 2.06
N LEU A 116 -11.00 3.19 1.82
CA LEU A 116 -10.39 4.02 2.86
C LEU A 116 -11.41 4.44 3.94
N GLU A 117 -12.63 4.79 3.55
CA GLU A 117 -13.70 5.11 4.50
C GLU A 117 -14.00 3.92 5.43
N SER A 118 -14.21 2.72 4.86
CA SER A 118 -14.36 1.49 5.66
C SER A 118 -13.12 1.17 6.49
N PHE A 119 -11.92 1.46 5.98
CA PHE A 119 -10.68 1.26 6.72
C PHE A 119 -10.60 2.15 7.97
N PHE A 120 -11.00 3.41 7.88
CA PHE A 120 -11.06 4.32 9.03
C PHE A 120 -12.12 3.88 10.06
N GLU A 121 -13.27 3.39 9.61
CA GLU A 121 -14.30 2.82 10.50
C GLU A 121 -13.76 1.61 11.28
N MET A 122 -12.97 0.75 10.63
CA MET A 122 -12.34 -0.42 11.26
C MET A 122 -11.12 -0.08 12.12
N ASN A 123 -10.46 1.07 11.88
CA ASN A 123 -9.22 1.47 12.54
C ASN A 123 -9.33 2.92 13.05
N PRO A 124 -10.18 3.18 14.07
CA PRO A 124 -10.46 4.55 14.54
C PRO A 124 -9.26 5.27 15.15
N SER A 125 -8.18 4.56 15.48
CA SER A 125 -6.92 5.15 15.96
C SER A 125 -6.07 5.77 14.86
N ILE A 126 -6.36 5.52 13.58
CA ILE A 126 -5.57 6.04 12.46
C ILE A 126 -6.17 7.38 12.01
N SER A 127 -5.37 8.44 12.11
CA SER A 127 -5.77 9.79 11.69
C SER A 127 -5.77 9.91 10.16
N PRO A 128 -6.87 10.35 9.53
CA PRO A 128 -6.91 10.66 8.10
C PRO A 128 -5.95 11.79 7.67
N GLN A 129 -5.49 12.63 8.59
CA GLN A 129 -4.53 13.71 8.30
C GLN A 129 -3.10 13.17 8.16
N ARG A 130 -2.81 12.04 8.79
CA ARG A 130 -1.47 11.41 8.84
C ARG A 130 -1.38 10.15 7.97
N LEU A 131 -2.34 9.98 7.05
CA LEU A 131 -2.39 8.84 6.13
C LEU A 131 -1.89 9.24 4.74
N GLY A 132 -0.99 8.43 4.18
CA GLY A 132 -0.55 8.45 2.80
C GLY A 132 -1.14 7.28 2.03
N VAL A 133 -1.42 7.51 0.76
CA VAL A 133 -1.93 6.50 -0.16
C VAL A 133 -0.87 6.23 -1.20
N TRP A 134 -0.42 4.98 -1.28
CA TRP A 134 0.46 4.52 -2.34
C TRP A 134 -0.37 3.86 -3.44
N VAL A 135 -0.28 4.42 -4.65
CA VAL A 135 -0.91 3.92 -5.87
C VAL A 135 0.14 3.99 -6.98
N ASP A 136 0.36 2.88 -7.69
CA ASP A 136 1.34 2.76 -8.78
C ASP A 136 1.24 3.91 -9.81
N TYR A 137 0.03 4.23 -10.29
CA TYR A 137 -0.21 5.26 -11.29
C TYR A 137 0.15 6.67 -10.82
N ALA A 138 0.06 6.92 -9.51
CA ALA A 138 0.39 8.18 -8.88
C ALA A 138 1.86 8.28 -8.46
N CYS A 139 2.42 7.18 -7.95
CA CYS A 139 3.71 7.18 -7.25
C CYS A 139 4.87 6.77 -8.15
N ILE A 140 4.61 6.02 -9.23
CA ILE A 140 5.60 5.67 -10.25
C ILE A 140 5.45 6.65 -11.42
N ASP A 141 6.59 7.16 -11.91
CA ASP A 141 6.63 7.98 -13.12
C ASP A 141 6.04 7.21 -14.31
N GLN A 142 4.94 7.71 -14.87
CA GLN A 142 4.24 7.06 -15.98
C GLN A 142 4.78 7.51 -17.34
N ASP A 143 5.50 8.63 -17.37
CA ASP A 143 5.87 9.37 -18.57
C ASP A 143 7.33 9.09 -18.99
N ASN A 144 8.20 8.77 -18.03
CA ASN A 144 9.58 8.38 -18.27
C ASN A 144 9.77 6.86 -18.17
N ALA A 145 10.20 6.21 -19.26
CA ALA A 145 10.33 4.75 -19.31
C ALA A 145 11.36 4.17 -18.32
N GLN A 146 12.50 4.86 -18.12
CA GLN A 146 13.54 4.42 -17.21
C GLN A 146 13.10 4.56 -15.75
N ALA A 147 12.52 5.70 -15.40
CA ALA A 147 11.98 5.94 -14.06
C ALA A 147 10.80 5.00 -13.76
N ARG A 148 9.94 4.75 -14.76
CA ARG A 148 8.86 3.75 -14.66
C ARG A 148 9.40 2.37 -14.34
N GLN A 149 10.44 1.93 -15.05
CA GLN A 149 11.04 0.63 -14.81
C GLN A 149 11.67 0.53 -13.42
N SER A 150 12.38 1.57 -12.97
CA SER A 150 12.94 1.63 -11.62
C SER A 150 11.82 1.56 -10.56
N GLY A 151 10.73 2.31 -10.72
CA GLY A 151 9.58 2.25 -9.83
C GLY A 151 8.94 0.86 -9.76
N ILE A 152 8.74 0.20 -10.92
CA ILE A 152 8.23 -1.18 -10.98
C ILE A 152 9.17 -2.15 -10.26
N SER A 153 10.47 -2.05 -10.52
CA SER A 153 11.48 -2.89 -9.87
C SER A 153 11.58 -2.66 -8.36
N THR A 154 11.13 -1.50 -7.86
CA THR A 154 11.15 -1.13 -6.44
C THR A 154 9.86 -1.50 -5.70
N LEU A 155 8.78 -1.87 -6.39
CA LEU A 155 7.50 -2.29 -5.80
C LEU A 155 7.63 -3.15 -4.53
N PRO A 156 8.51 -4.17 -4.49
CA PRO A 156 8.66 -5.01 -3.31
C PRO A 156 9.14 -4.21 -2.10
N LEU A 157 10.15 -3.37 -2.29
CA LEU A 157 10.74 -2.54 -1.24
C LEU A 157 9.78 -1.45 -0.77
N ILE A 158 8.97 -0.92 -1.68
CA ILE A 158 7.88 -0.02 -1.32
C ILE A 158 6.83 -0.73 -0.47
N LEU A 159 6.42 -1.94 -0.85
CA LEU A 159 5.39 -2.68 -0.13
C LEU A 159 5.82 -2.98 1.31
N VAL A 160 7.10 -3.34 1.54
CA VAL A 160 7.64 -3.53 2.91
C VAL A 160 7.61 -2.24 3.73
N GLN A 161 7.65 -1.07 3.09
CA GLN A 161 7.56 0.22 3.79
C GLN A 161 6.12 0.69 4.06
N CYS A 162 5.11 -0.04 3.58
CA CYS A 162 3.70 0.30 3.79
C CYS A 162 3.13 -0.43 5.01
N ASP A 163 2.28 0.24 5.79
CA ASP A 163 1.68 -0.33 7.00
C ASP A 163 0.53 -1.28 6.67
N ALA A 164 -0.20 -1.00 5.59
CA ALA A 164 -1.31 -1.83 5.16
C ALA A 164 -1.35 -2.00 3.65
N LEU A 165 -1.75 -3.20 3.22
CA LEU A 165 -2.21 -3.47 1.85
C LEU A 165 -3.75 -3.47 1.83
N ILE A 166 -4.36 -2.79 0.86
CA ILE A 166 -5.77 -2.96 0.51
C ILE A 166 -5.85 -3.54 -0.91
N SER A 167 -6.37 -4.76 -1.01
CA SER A 167 -6.67 -5.41 -2.29
C SER A 167 -8.07 -5.07 -2.75
N LEU A 168 -8.20 -4.35 -3.87
CA LEU A 168 -9.50 -4.08 -4.50
C LEU A 168 -9.87 -5.25 -5.42
N THR A 169 -10.50 -6.28 -4.85
CA THR A 169 -10.81 -7.50 -5.59
C THR A 169 -11.96 -7.28 -6.56
N SER A 170 -11.77 -7.74 -7.79
CA SER A 170 -12.80 -7.83 -8.83
C SER A 170 -12.62 -9.16 -9.55
N ASN A 171 -13.52 -9.47 -10.49
CA ASN A 171 -13.32 -10.61 -11.39
C ASN A 171 -11.93 -10.52 -12.06
N GLY A 172 -11.19 -11.64 -12.06
CA GLY A 172 -9.84 -11.74 -12.62
C GLY A 172 -8.72 -11.03 -11.83
N TYR A 173 -8.97 -10.52 -10.63
CA TYR A 173 -7.91 -9.92 -9.80
C TYR A 173 -6.80 -10.93 -9.47
N TYR A 174 -7.18 -12.09 -8.93
CA TYR A 174 -6.23 -13.17 -8.59
C TYR A 174 -5.70 -13.92 -9.81
N ASP A 175 -6.14 -13.59 -11.02
CA ASP A 175 -5.51 -14.11 -12.25
C ASP A 175 -4.23 -13.35 -12.57
N ARG A 176 -4.00 -12.16 -11.98
CA ARG A 176 -2.87 -11.29 -12.32
C ARG A 176 -1.65 -11.65 -11.50
N ALA A 177 -0.51 -11.79 -12.16
CA ALA A 177 0.74 -12.18 -11.52
C ALA A 177 1.19 -11.17 -10.45
N TRP A 178 1.23 -9.87 -10.78
CA TRP A 178 1.56 -8.79 -9.84
C TRP A 178 0.62 -8.75 -8.63
N CYS A 179 -0.70 -8.75 -8.84
CA CYS A 179 -1.67 -8.73 -7.74
C CYS A 179 -1.56 -9.96 -6.82
N THR A 180 -1.25 -11.13 -7.38
CA THR A 180 -1.02 -12.36 -6.59
C THR A 180 0.25 -12.23 -5.76
N LEU A 181 1.34 -11.78 -6.38
CA LEU A 181 2.62 -11.59 -5.71
C LEU A 181 2.53 -10.57 -4.58
N GLU A 182 1.86 -9.43 -4.78
CA GLU A 182 1.67 -8.40 -3.76
C GLU A 182 0.91 -8.94 -2.54
N VAL A 183 -0.12 -9.77 -2.77
CA VAL A 183 -0.86 -10.45 -1.70
C VAL A 183 0.02 -11.44 -0.95
N ASP A 184 0.78 -12.27 -1.67
CA ASP A 184 1.68 -13.24 -1.05
C ASP A 184 2.79 -12.55 -0.25
N MET A 185 3.32 -11.44 -0.76
CA MET A 185 4.25 -10.58 -0.04
C MET A 185 3.64 -10.01 1.23
N ALA A 186 2.45 -9.39 1.14
CA ALA A 186 1.77 -8.83 2.30
C ALA A 186 1.53 -9.90 3.38
N ARG A 187 1.12 -11.11 2.99
CA ARG A 187 0.98 -12.24 3.92
C ARG A 187 2.29 -12.62 4.58
N SER A 188 3.36 -12.81 3.80
CA SER A 188 4.68 -13.13 4.35
C SER A 188 5.12 -12.07 5.34
N LEU A 189 4.93 -10.79 5.03
CA LEU A 189 5.25 -9.68 5.94
C LEU A 189 4.42 -9.71 7.22
N ILE A 190 3.11 -9.99 7.13
CA ILE A 190 2.23 -10.15 8.30
C ILE A 190 2.69 -11.32 9.16
N MET A 191 2.98 -12.47 8.56
CA MET A 191 3.36 -13.69 9.29
C MET A 191 4.73 -13.55 9.95
N SER A 192 5.69 -12.94 9.26
CA SER A 192 7.07 -12.84 9.74
C SER A 192 7.29 -11.70 10.74
N TYR A 193 6.56 -10.58 10.61
CA TYR A 193 6.79 -9.39 11.43
C TYR A 193 5.60 -8.96 12.30
N GLY A 194 4.36 -9.30 11.92
CA GLY A 194 3.16 -8.98 12.70
C GLY A 194 2.79 -7.49 12.80
N VAL A 195 3.48 -6.62 12.06
CA VAL A 195 3.24 -5.16 12.05
C VAL A 195 2.44 -4.68 10.85
N HIS A 196 2.48 -5.42 9.74
CA HIS A 196 1.70 -5.11 8.55
C HIS A 196 0.24 -5.56 8.69
N LYS A 197 -0.64 -4.95 7.90
CA LYS A 197 -2.05 -5.34 7.80
C LYS A 197 -2.42 -5.62 6.34
N TRP A 198 -3.38 -6.51 6.14
CA TRP A 198 -3.96 -6.74 4.81
C TRP A 198 -5.48 -6.75 4.89
N PHE A 199 -6.09 -5.99 4.00
CA PHE A 199 -7.53 -5.92 3.82
C PHE A 199 -7.93 -6.23 2.39
N VAL A 200 -9.12 -6.80 2.25
CA VAL A 200 -9.76 -7.11 0.97
C VAL A 200 -11.04 -6.30 0.87
N TYR A 201 -11.17 -5.55 -0.22
CA TYR A 201 -12.39 -4.83 -0.59
C TYR A 201 -13.03 -5.52 -1.78
N ASP A 202 -14.19 -6.14 -1.57
CA ASP A 202 -14.90 -6.86 -2.62
C ASP A 202 -16.04 -6.00 -3.22
N ALA A 203 -15.88 -5.63 -4.49
CA ALA A 203 -16.89 -4.86 -5.20
C ALA A 203 -18.03 -5.70 -5.78
N THR A 204 -17.93 -7.03 -5.80
CA THR A 204 -19.04 -7.89 -6.28
C THR A 204 -20.25 -7.81 -5.36
N GLU A 205 -20.05 -7.51 -4.07
CA GLU A 205 -21.14 -7.24 -3.13
C GLU A 205 -21.80 -5.86 -3.32
N MET A 206 -21.22 -4.96 -4.12
CA MET A 206 -21.83 -3.67 -4.45
C MET A 206 -22.92 -3.78 -5.53
N ALA A 207 -22.94 -4.86 -6.32
CA ALA A 207 -23.98 -5.07 -7.33
C ALA A 207 -25.37 -5.34 -6.72
N GLU A 208 -25.46 -5.62 -5.41
CA GLU A 208 -26.71 -5.78 -4.66
C GLU A 208 -27.14 -4.50 -3.89
N ILE A 209 -26.62 -3.32 -4.26
CA ILE A 209 -27.00 -2.07 -3.59
C ILE A 209 -28.43 -1.69 -3.97
N GLY A 210 -29.33 -1.99 -3.03
CA GLY A 210 -30.73 -1.55 -2.99
C GLY A 210 -31.51 -2.02 -1.75
N LYS A 211 -30.99 -2.94 -0.94
CA LYS A 211 -31.73 -3.51 0.20
C LYS A 211 -30.83 -3.88 1.39
N GLY A 212 -30.46 -2.92 2.25
CA GLY A 212 -29.93 -3.27 3.57
C GLY A 212 -28.98 -2.24 4.21
N PRO A 213 -28.70 -2.38 5.52
CA PRO A 213 -27.73 -1.54 6.23
C PRO A 213 -26.34 -1.66 5.59
N ARG A 214 -25.55 -0.57 5.61
CA ARG A 214 -24.19 -0.48 5.07
C ARG A 214 -23.37 -1.71 5.49
N LYS A 215 -23.22 -2.66 4.58
CA LYS A 215 -22.32 -3.79 4.79
C LYS A 215 -20.90 -3.24 4.67
N LEU A 216 -20.05 -3.50 5.66
CA LEU A 216 -18.63 -3.18 5.57
C LEU A 216 -18.06 -3.99 4.39
N TYR A 217 -17.70 -3.29 3.30
CA TYR A 217 -17.15 -3.90 2.09
C TYR A 217 -15.68 -4.31 2.26
N LEU A 218 -15.06 -3.86 3.34
CA LEU A 218 -13.68 -4.14 3.70
C LEU A 218 -13.62 -5.20 4.81
N GLN A 219 -12.78 -6.21 4.62
CA GLN A 219 -12.52 -7.27 5.60
C GLN A 219 -11.03 -7.54 5.70
N SER A 220 -10.58 -8.11 6.83
CA SER A 220 -9.20 -8.60 6.94
C SER A 220 -8.95 -9.72 5.92
N GLY A 221 -7.82 -9.66 5.23
CA GLY A 221 -7.46 -10.66 4.24
C GLY A 221 -7.13 -12.03 4.87
N PRO A 222 -7.43 -13.15 4.18
CA PRO A 222 -7.20 -14.48 4.72
C PRO A 222 -5.71 -14.82 4.78
N ILE A 223 -5.12 -14.93 5.97
CA ILE A 223 -3.68 -15.20 6.15
C ILE A 223 -3.25 -16.58 5.63
N GLN A 224 -4.19 -17.51 5.44
CA GLN A 224 -3.91 -18.82 4.87
C GLN A 224 -3.39 -18.70 3.43
N LYS A 225 -2.37 -19.50 3.10
CA LYS A 225 -1.69 -19.47 1.80
C LYS A 225 -2.68 -19.77 0.66
N LEU A 226 -2.71 -18.91 -0.36
CA LEU A 226 -3.39 -19.28 -1.61
C LEU A 226 -2.58 -20.41 -2.26
N ALA A 227 -3.25 -21.49 -2.67
CA ALA A 227 -2.62 -22.65 -3.29
C ALA A 227 -2.08 -22.37 -4.72
N SER A 228 -2.06 -21.13 -5.19
CA SER A 228 -1.78 -20.81 -6.59
C SER A 228 -0.35 -20.31 -6.81
N SER A 229 0.41 -21.05 -7.61
CA SER A 229 1.70 -20.64 -8.19
C SER A 229 1.54 -19.41 -9.11
N LEU A 230 2.59 -18.59 -9.25
CA LEU A 230 2.62 -17.53 -10.28
C LEU A 230 2.63 -18.08 -11.71
N SER A 231 3.03 -19.34 -11.92
CA SER A 231 3.12 -19.96 -13.26
C SER A 231 1.82 -19.92 -14.05
N ASP A 232 0.67 -19.93 -13.36
CA ASP A 232 -0.65 -20.02 -13.98
C ASP A 232 -1.31 -18.64 -14.11
N LYS A 233 -0.57 -17.57 -13.82
CA LYS A 233 -1.07 -16.20 -13.77
C LYS A 233 -0.80 -15.44 -15.07
N LYS A 234 -1.64 -14.43 -15.32
CA LYS A 234 -1.56 -13.50 -16.44
C LYS A 234 -0.63 -12.34 -16.07
N CYS A 235 0.37 -12.11 -16.90
CA CYS A 235 1.21 -10.91 -16.84
C CYS A 235 0.90 -10.01 -18.04
N SER A 236 0.62 -8.73 -17.81
CA SER A 236 0.32 -7.77 -18.89
C SER A 236 1.57 -7.40 -19.69
N GLN A 237 2.74 -7.42 -19.07
CA GLN A 237 4.02 -7.16 -19.72
C GLN A 237 4.91 -8.41 -19.59
N PRO A 238 5.11 -9.19 -20.66
CA PRO A 238 5.91 -10.40 -20.60
C PRO A 238 7.35 -10.16 -20.11
N SER A 239 7.88 -8.96 -20.28
CA SER A 239 9.19 -8.55 -19.76
C SER A 239 9.29 -8.59 -18.23
N ASP A 240 8.17 -8.57 -17.51
CA ASP A 240 8.15 -8.54 -16.05
C ASP A 240 8.38 -9.93 -15.43
N TRP A 241 8.27 -11.01 -16.22
CA TRP A 241 8.36 -12.38 -15.71
C TRP A 241 9.64 -12.70 -14.93
N PRO A 242 10.85 -12.30 -15.37
CA PRO A 242 12.05 -12.52 -14.59
C PRO A 242 11.98 -11.88 -13.20
N THR A 243 11.43 -10.66 -13.10
CA THR A 243 11.24 -9.94 -11.84
C THR A 243 10.21 -10.65 -10.97
N LEU A 244 9.05 -11.00 -11.53
CA LEU A 244 7.99 -11.73 -10.82
C LEU A 244 8.50 -13.04 -10.21
N ILE A 245 9.22 -13.85 -10.99
CA ILE A 245 9.78 -15.14 -10.54
C ILE A 245 10.82 -14.93 -9.43
N PHE A 246 11.70 -13.94 -9.59
CA PHE A 246 12.69 -13.61 -8.58
C PHE A 246 12.00 -13.25 -7.25
N LEU A 247 10.98 -12.39 -7.30
CA LEU A 247 10.27 -11.91 -6.12
C LEU A 247 9.40 -12.97 -5.46
N GLU A 248 8.78 -13.87 -6.23
CA GLU A 248 8.08 -15.02 -5.68
C GLU A 248 9.02 -15.87 -4.81
N ARG A 249 10.24 -16.13 -5.31
CA ARG A 249 11.25 -16.86 -4.55
C ARG A 249 11.67 -16.11 -3.28
N GLN A 250 11.89 -14.80 -3.35
CA GLN A 250 12.23 -14.00 -2.16
C GLN A 250 11.09 -14.02 -1.12
N THR A 251 9.85 -13.89 -1.57
CA THR A 251 8.65 -13.94 -0.72
C THR A 251 8.51 -15.29 -0.01
N GLN A 252 8.75 -16.38 -0.74
CA GLN A 252 8.75 -17.72 -0.17
C GLN A 252 9.86 -17.94 0.87
N LEU A 253 11.00 -17.25 0.75
CA LEU A 253 12.06 -17.30 1.76
C LEU A 253 11.67 -16.52 3.01
N LEU A 254 11.08 -15.34 2.87
CA LEU A 254 10.62 -14.52 4.00
C LEU A 254 9.54 -15.23 4.84
N GLY A 255 8.62 -15.94 4.19
CA GLY A 255 7.51 -16.65 4.86
C GLY A 255 7.85 -18.03 5.45
N ARG A 256 9.12 -18.44 5.48
CA ARG A 256 9.58 -19.72 6.08
C ARG A 256 10.24 -19.55 7.45
N GLY A 257 10.29 -18.33 7.98
CA GLY A 257 10.79 -18.01 9.33
C GLY A 257 9.81 -18.41 10.43
#